data_AF-A0A1F2QTT2-F1
#
_entry.id   AF-A0A1F2QTT2-F1
#
_cell.length_a   1.000
_cell.length_b   1.000
_cell.length_c   1.000
_cell.angle_alpha   90.00
_cell.angle_beta   90.00
_cell.angle_gamma   90.00
#
_symmetry.space_group_name_H-M   'P 1'
#
loop_
_entity.id
_entity.type
_entity.pdbx_description
1 polymer ?
#
loop_
_entity_poly.entity_id
_entity_poly.type
_entity_poly.pdbx_seq_one_letter_code
_entity_poly.pdbx_strand_id
1 'polypeptide(L)'
;MGWLLVGSRPGMSREALAHELQHRLATRGVRYHVRTLKRQLSGAVRTVWPAAESAMAEIVAGQLGLRSLREVRDALAAAGVGPFESRPVQVPVQEVVGLTSLWLYLNPQRSRRFLAARLQARLREVGVALTLDSLQAILAGTKARTQRAVYDELVELLGESGVGSEGEALALARVRSADIALAARGRDFVPAARLHGLCQLWRAQHREPSFRRLCLRLQRRLAERGLRQSLPHLQAIASGRLRAVRRSVARVLEQILRGELDACGDRRRVERPASVSDFKWVDAGLVRGLAEEWQTRHPGATRRQLALRLAQAVRAMGYSMGHNSIQPLLGGWKKRARGFVHRAMLAELAREARSAPAKCRTRSCVLPAARDGLCRQCWLAASDTAPFARRSSGALLA
;
A
#
# COMPACT_ATOMS: atom_id res chain seq x y z
N MET A 1 -41.45 20.67 -27.02
CA MET A 1 -41.87 21.79 -27.90
C MET A 1 -42.19 21.36 -29.32
N GLY A 2 -41.24 20.85 -30.14
CA GLY A 2 -41.55 20.52 -31.55
C GLY A 2 -42.67 19.49 -31.77
N TRP A 3 -42.84 18.54 -30.84
CA TRP A 3 -43.92 17.55 -30.88
C TRP A 3 -45.32 18.16 -30.68
N LEU A 4 -45.44 19.23 -29.87
CA LEU A 4 -46.71 19.97 -29.70
C LEU A 4 -47.22 20.55 -31.02
N LEU A 5 -46.32 21.03 -31.88
CA LEU A 5 -46.71 21.68 -33.13
C LEU A 5 -46.95 20.68 -34.27
N VAL A 6 -46.12 19.63 -34.34
CA VAL A 6 -46.24 18.59 -35.38
C VAL A 6 -47.42 17.65 -35.11
N GLY A 7 -47.80 17.43 -33.85
CA GLY A 7 -48.95 16.60 -33.49
C GLY A 7 -50.31 17.31 -33.54
N SER A 8 -50.34 18.63 -33.38
CA SER A 8 -51.59 19.39 -33.23
C SER A 8 -52.13 20.02 -34.52
N ARG A 9 -51.40 19.93 -35.64
CA ARG A 9 -51.86 20.47 -36.94
C ARG A 9 -51.51 19.56 -38.13
N PRO A 10 -52.48 19.25 -39.00
CA PRO A 10 -52.20 18.62 -40.29
C PRO A 10 -51.47 19.62 -41.20
N GLY A 11 -50.23 19.31 -41.59
CA GLY A 11 -49.42 20.09 -42.55
C GLY A 11 -48.08 20.61 -42.03
N MET A 12 -47.83 20.61 -40.71
CA MET A 12 -46.54 21.04 -40.16
C MET A 12 -45.58 19.85 -40.04
N SER A 13 -44.67 19.70 -41.00
CA SER A 13 -43.62 18.68 -40.94
C SER A 13 -42.46 19.09 -40.02
N ARG A 14 -41.75 18.12 -39.45
CA ARG A 14 -40.51 18.37 -38.68
C ARG A 14 -39.46 19.11 -39.50
N GLU A 15 -39.48 18.93 -40.82
CA GLU A 15 -38.59 19.59 -41.76
C GLU A 15 -38.94 21.07 -41.93
N ALA A 16 -40.22 21.39 -42.15
CA ALA A 16 -40.69 22.78 -42.22
C ALA A 16 -40.36 23.53 -40.92
N LEU A 17 -40.59 22.90 -39.76
CA LEU A 17 -40.27 23.47 -38.46
C LEU A 17 -38.76 23.71 -38.27
N ALA A 18 -37.91 22.83 -38.79
CA ALA A 18 -36.46 23.01 -38.73
C ALA A 18 -35.98 24.18 -39.60
N HIS A 19 -36.58 24.37 -40.78
CA HIS A 19 -36.27 25.50 -41.66
C HIS A 19 -36.74 26.84 -41.09
N GLU A 20 -37.97 26.89 -40.54
CA GLU A 20 -38.49 28.08 -39.86
C GLU A 20 -37.59 28.48 -38.67
N LEU A 21 -37.20 27.51 -37.85
CA LEU A 21 -36.33 27.74 -36.71
C LEU A 21 -34.93 28.22 -37.16
N GLN A 22 -34.38 27.65 -38.23
CA GLN A 22 -33.13 28.13 -38.81
C GLN A 22 -33.26 29.58 -39.29
N HIS A 23 -34.36 29.92 -39.97
CA HIS A 23 -34.58 31.27 -40.48
C HIS A 23 -34.65 32.29 -39.33
N ARG A 24 -35.42 32.03 -38.28
CA ARG A 24 -35.49 32.91 -37.09
C ARG A 24 -34.14 33.06 -36.40
N LEU A 25 -33.38 31.99 -36.28
CA LEU A 25 -32.02 32.06 -35.73
C LEU A 25 -31.10 32.92 -36.59
N ALA A 26 -31.19 32.78 -37.92
CA ALA A 26 -30.40 33.58 -38.86
C ALA A 26 -30.74 35.08 -38.77
N THR A 27 -32.02 35.45 -38.61
CA THR A 27 -32.43 36.86 -38.40
C THR A 27 -31.87 37.47 -37.12
N ARG A 28 -31.44 36.64 -36.17
CA ARG A 28 -30.77 37.04 -34.91
C ARG A 28 -29.25 36.94 -34.96
N GLY A 29 -28.68 36.78 -36.16
CA GLY A 29 -27.24 36.63 -36.36
C GLY A 29 -26.68 35.25 -35.96
N VAL A 30 -27.54 34.27 -35.67
CA VAL A 30 -27.12 32.93 -35.27
C VAL A 30 -27.12 32.00 -36.47
N ARG A 31 -25.94 31.51 -36.86
CA ARG A 31 -25.82 30.39 -37.80
C ARG A 31 -26.05 29.08 -37.07
N TYR A 32 -27.15 28.41 -37.40
CA TYR A 32 -27.50 27.11 -36.84
C TYR A 32 -27.83 26.11 -37.97
N HIS A 33 -27.23 24.93 -37.93
CA HIS A 33 -27.34 23.97 -39.03
C HIS A 33 -28.67 23.20 -38.99
N VAL A 34 -29.42 23.17 -40.11
CA VAL A 34 -30.73 22.49 -40.20
C VAL A 34 -30.67 21.01 -39.82
N ARG A 35 -29.61 20.28 -40.17
CA ARG A 35 -29.43 18.88 -39.74
C ARG A 35 -29.43 18.73 -38.21
N THR A 36 -28.86 19.69 -37.49
CA THR A 36 -28.81 19.66 -36.01
C THR A 36 -30.19 19.92 -35.43
N LEU A 37 -30.96 20.85 -36.01
CA LEU A 37 -32.37 21.10 -35.66
C LEU A 37 -33.25 19.87 -35.96
N LYS A 38 -33.05 19.28 -37.15
CA LYS A 38 -33.41 17.91 -37.58
C LYS A 38 -33.46 16.93 -36.41
N ARG A 39 -32.26 16.71 -35.87
CA ARG A 39 -31.97 15.71 -34.82
C ARG A 39 -32.48 16.12 -33.44
N GLN A 40 -32.49 17.42 -33.12
CA GLN A 40 -33.04 17.93 -31.86
C GLN A 40 -34.57 17.77 -31.82
N LEU A 41 -35.26 18.08 -32.93
CA LEU A 41 -36.70 17.91 -33.07
C LEU A 41 -37.15 16.44 -33.04
N SER A 42 -36.28 15.52 -33.46
CA SER A 42 -36.54 14.07 -33.39
C SER A 42 -36.17 13.45 -32.04
N GLY A 43 -35.67 14.23 -31.07
CA GLY A 43 -35.20 13.72 -29.77
C GLY A 43 -33.86 12.98 -29.80
N ALA A 44 -33.16 12.94 -30.94
CA ALA A 44 -31.87 12.26 -31.08
C ALA A 44 -30.70 13.07 -30.47
N VAL A 45 -30.95 14.31 -30.06
CA VAL A 45 -29.99 15.19 -29.37
C VAL A 45 -30.70 15.82 -28.18
N ARG A 46 -30.30 15.46 -26.95
CA ARG A 46 -30.91 15.97 -25.70
C ARG A 46 -30.56 17.42 -25.41
N THR A 47 -29.40 17.89 -25.87
CA THR A 47 -28.93 19.26 -25.62
C THR A 47 -29.48 20.23 -26.67
N VAL A 48 -30.26 21.22 -26.26
CA VAL A 48 -30.74 22.32 -27.12
C VAL A 48 -30.01 23.61 -26.73
N TRP A 49 -29.66 24.42 -27.72
CA TRP A 49 -28.99 25.70 -27.47
C TRP A 49 -30.02 26.78 -27.05
N PRO A 50 -29.74 27.65 -26.06
CA PRO A 50 -30.76 28.54 -25.49
C PRO A 50 -31.48 29.43 -26.51
N ALA A 51 -30.78 29.98 -27.51
CA ALA A 51 -31.46 30.82 -28.50
C ALA A 51 -32.33 29.99 -29.47
N ALA A 52 -32.01 28.71 -29.71
CA ALA A 52 -32.87 27.80 -30.46
C ALA A 52 -34.10 27.39 -29.63
N GLU A 53 -33.94 27.26 -28.31
CA GLU A 53 -35.04 27.04 -27.38
C GLU A 53 -35.97 28.24 -27.32
N SER A 54 -35.44 29.46 -27.15
CA SER A 54 -36.23 30.70 -27.15
C SER A 54 -36.96 30.92 -28.47
N ALA A 55 -36.28 30.73 -29.61
CA ALA A 55 -36.92 30.85 -30.91
C ALA A 55 -38.04 29.81 -31.11
N MET A 56 -37.86 28.58 -30.61
CA MET A 56 -38.91 27.56 -30.62
C MET A 56 -40.08 27.94 -29.70
N ALA A 57 -39.82 28.48 -28.51
CA ALA A 57 -40.86 28.92 -27.59
C ALA A 57 -41.71 30.06 -28.18
N GLU A 58 -41.11 30.96 -28.93
CA GLU A 58 -41.83 32.03 -29.65
C GLU A 58 -42.65 31.51 -30.83
N ILE A 59 -42.16 30.51 -31.56
CA ILE A 59 -42.95 29.84 -32.59
C ILE A 59 -44.18 29.19 -31.95
N VAL A 60 -43.99 28.47 -30.85
CA VAL A 60 -45.10 27.84 -30.10
C VAL A 60 -46.08 28.90 -29.59
N ALA A 61 -45.59 29.98 -29.00
CA ALA A 61 -46.41 31.07 -28.48
C ALA A 61 -47.25 31.71 -29.59
N GLY A 62 -46.63 32.10 -30.71
CA GLY A 62 -47.33 32.71 -31.83
C GLY A 62 -48.33 31.78 -32.51
N GLN A 63 -48.03 30.48 -32.59
CA GLN A 63 -48.90 29.50 -33.26
C GLN A 63 -50.09 29.06 -32.40
N LEU A 64 -49.95 29.09 -31.08
CA LEU A 64 -51.00 28.73 -30.11
C LEU A 64 -51.71 29.96 -29.52
N GLY A 65 -51.37 31.17 -29.97
CA GLY A 65 -51.96 32.42 -29.46
C GLY A 65 -51.61 32.73 -28.00
N LEU A 66 -50.52 32.16 -27.48
CA LEU A 66 -50.07 32.33 -26.10
C LEU A 66 -49.31 33.65 -25.97
N ARG A 67 -49.60 34.39 -24.91
CA ARG A 67 -49.12 35.76 -24.69
C ARG A 67 -47.87 35.83 -23.82
N SER A 68 -47.52 34.72 -23.16
CA SER A 68 -46.39 34.69 -22.23
C SER A 68 -45.60 33.37 -22.29
N LEU A 69 -44.31 33.44 -21.95
CA LEU A 69 -43.47 32.24 -21.78
C LEU A 69 -43.99 31.32 -20.66
N ARG A 70 -44.76 31.88 -19.71
CA ARG A 70 -45.43 31.11 -18.66
C ARG A 70 -46.53 30.23 -19.24
N GLU A 71 -47.40 30.79 -20.07
CA GLU A 71 -48.44 30.02 -20.78
C GLU A 71 -47.86 28.92 -21.68
N VAL A 72 -46.71 29.18 -22.33
CA VAL A 72 -46.01 28.15 -23.12
C VAL A 72 -45.53 27.00 -22.24
N ARG A 73 -45.01 27.29 -21.03
CA ARG A 73 -44.59 26.26 -20.06
C ARG A 73 -45.78 25.48 -19.52
N ASP A 74 -46.87 26.16 -19.21
CA ASP A 74 -48.10 25.52 -18.71
C ASP A 74 -48.71 24.60 -19.78
N ALA A 75 -48.73 25.03 -21.05
CA ALA A 75 -49.17 24.19 -22.18
C ALA A 75 -48.25 22.98 -22.42
N LEU A 76 -46.93 23.14 -22.23
CA LEU A 76 -45.97 22.03 -22.28
C LEU A 76 -46.18 21.02 -21.15
N ALA A 77 -46.40 21.51 -19.93
CA ALA A 77 -46.65 20.67 -18.76
C ALA A 77 -47.98 19.91 -18.89
N ALA A 78 -49.03 20.57 -19.38
CA ALA A 78 -50.33 19.94 -19.68
C ALA A 78 -50.22 18.83 -20.74
N ALA A 79 -49.26 18.94 -21.67
CA ALA A 79 -48.97 17.92 -22.66
C ALA A 79 -47.97 16.84 -22.19
N GLY A 80 -47.67 16.77 -20.88
CA GLY A 80 -46.76 15.78 -20.30
C GLY A 80 -45.28 16.01 -20.63
N VAL A 81 -44.91 17.19 -21.14
CA VAL A 81 -43.51 17.54 -21.40
C VAL A 81 -42.93 18.21 -20.15
N GLY A 82 -42.07 17.49 -19.44
CA GLY A 82 -41.37 18.01 -18.25
C GLY A 82 -40.51 19.25 -18.54
N PRO A 83 -40.13 20.01 -17.50
CA PRO A 83 -39.30 21.21 -17.65
C PRO A 83 -37.99 20.85 -18.36
N PHE A 84 -37.58 21.67 -19.33
CA PHE A 84 -36.29 21.51 -20.01
C PHE A 84 -35.18 21.48 -18.98
N GLU A 85 -34.29 20.47 -19.07
CA GLU A 85 -33.07 20.39 -18.26
C GLU A 85 -32.28 21.69 -18.46
N SER A 86 -32.42 22.60 -17.51
CA SER A 86 -31.57 23.78 -17.38
C SER A 86 -30.12 23.28 -17.38
N ARG A 87 -29.25 23.93 -18.19
CA ARG A 87 -27.84 23.54 -18.26
C ARG A 87 -27.31 23.28 -16.85
N PRO A 88 -26.66 22.13 -16.58
CA PRO A 88 -26.15 21.86 -15.25
C PRO A 88 -25.15 22.95 -14.88
N VAL A 89 -25.48 23.71 -13.83
CA VAL A 89 -24.67 24.82 -13.32
C VAL A 89 -23.25 24.30 -13.12
N GLN A 90 -22.26 25.01 -13.68
CA GLN A 90 -20.87 24.59 -13.62
C GLN A 90 -20.12 25.41 -12.57
N VAL A 91 -19.34 24.75 -11.72
CA VAL A 91 -18.44 25.39 -10.75
C VAL A 91 -16.97 25.16 -11.09
N PRO A 92 -16.07 26.07 -10.69
CA PRO A 92 -14.63 25.83 -10.74
C PRO A 92 -14.24 24.60 -9.90
N VAL A 93 -13.38 23.74 -10.44
CA VAL A 93 -12.95 22.53 -9.71
C VAL A 93 -12.12 22.87 -8.46
N GLN A 94 -11.47 24.03 -8.42
CA GLN A 94 -10.69 24.45 -7.25
C GLN A 94 -11.54 24.55 -5.98
N GLU A 95 -12.81 24.93 -6.09
CA GLU A 95 -13.76 24.95 -4.97
C GLU A 95 -14.02 23.52 -4.45
N VAL A 96 -14.19 22.56 -5.36
CA VAL A 96 -14.34 21.13 -5.03
C VAL A 96 -13.07 20.56 -4.40
N VAL A 97 -11.89 20.96 -4.86
CA VAL A 97 -10.59 20.50 -4.30
C VAL A 97 -10.41 20.97 -2.85
N GLY A 98 -10.83 22.20 -2.54
CA GLY A 98 -10.83 22.71 -1.16
C GLY A 98 -11.67 21.83 -0.22
N LEU A 99 -12.92 21.58 -0.60
CA LEU A 99 -13.84 20.71 0.16
C LEU A 99 -13.34 19.25 0.21
N THR A 100 -12.75 18.76 -0.86
CA THR A 100 -12.15 17.41 -0.91
C THR A 100 -11.02 17.28 0.11
N SER A 101 -10.19 18.32 0.21
CA SER A 101 -9.06 18.34 1.14
C SER A 101 -9.55 18.38 2.60
N LEU A 102 -10.57 19.17 2.89
CA LEU A 102 -11.25 19.19 4.19
C LEU A 102 -11.86 17.82 4.52
N TRP A 103 -12.59 17.22 3.59
CA TRP A 103 -13.20 15.90 3.81
C TRP A 103 -12.15 14.85 4.13
N LEU A 104 -11.04 14.83 3.39
CA LEU A 104 -9.91 13.93 3.66
C LEU A 104 -9.23 14.24 5.00
N TYR A 105 -9.17 15.49 5.43
CA TYR A 105 -8.65 15.85 6.76
C TYR A 105 -9.53 15.26 7.87
N LEU A 106 -10.85 15.43 7.78
CA LEU A 106 -11.81 14.88 8.74
C LEU A 106 -11.90 13.34 8.70
N ASN A 107 -11.53 12.73 7.56
CA ASN A 107 -11.59 11.28 7.34
C ASN A 107 -10.18 10.67 7.09
N PRO A 108 -9.29 10.62 8.10
CA PRO A 108 -7.88 10.26 7.93
C PRO A 108 -7.66 8.84 7.40
N GLN A 109 -8.56 7.91 7.69
CA GLN A 109 -8.46 6.50 7.27
C GLN A 109 -8.98 6.25 5.84
N ARG A 110 -9.72 7.21 5.26
CA ARG A 110 -10.35 7.05 3.94
C ARG A 110 -9.46 7.61 2.84
N SER A 111 -9.68 7.16 1.61
CA SER A 111 -8.91 7.58 0.42
C SER A 111 -9.76 8.47 -0.49
N ARG A 112 -9.10 9.23 -1.38
CA ARG A 112 -9.79 10.00 -2.43
C ARG A 112 -10.62 9.10 -3.35
N ARG A 113 -10.15 7.88 -3.63
CA ARG A 113 -10.92 6.88 -4.41
C ARG A 113 -12.17 6.42 -3.66
N PHE A 114 -12.09 6.24 -2.34
CA PHE A 114 -13.26 5.94 -1.52
C PHE A 114 -14.29 7.08 -1.59
N LEU A 115 -13.84 8.33 -1.45
CA LEU A 115 -14.71 9.50 -1.62
C LEU A 115 -15.32 9.55 -3.02
N ALA A 116 -14.53 9.33 -4.08
CA ALA A 116 -15.01 9.30 -5.46
C ALA A 116 -16.10 8.22 -5.67
N ALA A 117 -15.90 7.02 -5.14
CA ALA A 117 -16.88 5.94 -5.24
C ALA A 117 -18.17 6.28 -4.49
N ARG A 118 -18.06 6.94 -3.33
CA ARG A 118 -19.21 7.37 -2.55
C ARG A 118 -20.00 8.49 -3.24
N LEU A 119 -19.30 9.50 -3.75
CA LEU A 119 -19.91 10.56 -4.56
C LEU A 119 -20.59 9.99 -5.81
N GLN A 120 -19.97 8.99 -6.45
CA GLN A 120 -20.56 8.34 -7.61
C GLN A 120 -21.93 7.70 -7.30
N ALA A 121 -22.04 7.03 -6.15
CA ALA A 121 -23.29 6.40 -5.75
C ALA A 121 -24.41 7.45 -5.55
N ARG A 122 -24.14 8.52 -4.81
CA ARG A 122 -25.12 9.58 -4.54
C ARG A 122 -25.51 10.37 -5.78
N LEU A 123 -24.53 10.73 -6.62
CA LEU A 123 -24.79 11.43 -7.87
C LEU A 123 -25.71 10.63 -8.81
N ARG A 124 -25.62 9.29 -8.80
CA ARG A 124 -26.55 8.45 -9.57
C ARG A 124 -27.99 8.52 -9.08
N GLU A 125 -28.20 8.67 -7.78
CA GLU A 125 -29.55 8.84 -7.19
C GLU A 125 -30.21 10.14 -7.66
N VAL A 126 -29.40 11.18 -7.89
CA VAL A 126 -29.85 12.49 -8.41
C VAL A 126 -29.76 12.56 -9.95
N GLY A 127 -29.61 11.42 -10.63
CA GLY A 127 -29.61 11.34 -12.10
C GLY A 127 -28.33 11.80 -12.79
N VAL A 128 -27.25 12.06 -12.05
CA VAL A 128 -25.95 12.48 -12.58
C VAL A 128 -25.03 11.28 -12.79
N ALA A 129 -24.85 10.90 -14.05
CA ALA A 129 -23.99 9.78 -14.42
C ALA A 129 -22.53 10.24 -14.67
N LEU A 130 -21.68 10.15 -13.63
CA LEU A 130 -20.23 10.32 -13.76
C LEU A 130 -19.47 9.01 -13.54
N THR A 131 -18.37 8.82 -14.27
CA THR A 131 -17.47 7.68 -14.06
C THR A 131 -16.60 7.89 -12.83
N LEU A 132 -16.14 6.79 -12.22
CA LEU A 132 -15.23 6.85 -11.06
C LEU A 132 -13.96 7.63 -11.39
N ASP A 133 -13.36 7.38 -12.56
CA ASP A 133 -12.15 8.07 -13.00
C ASP A 133 -12.39 9.56 -13.24
N SER A 134 -13.56 9.93 -13.78
CA SER A 134 -13.94 11.35 -13.91
C SER A 134 -14.02 12.04 -12.57
N LEU A 135 -14.61 11.40 -11.56
CA LEU A 135 -14.68 11.93 -10.21
C LEU A 135 -13.28 11.98 -9.56
N GLN A 136 -12.44 10.96 -9.75
CA GLN A 136 -11.06 11.00 -9.26
C GLN A 136 -10.27 12.16 -9.86
N ALA A 137 -10.47 12.47 -11.15
CA ALA A 137 -9.88 13.61 -11.83
C ALA A 137 -10.38 14.96 -11.28
N ILE A 138 -11.70 15.10 -11.08
CA ILE A 138 -12.31 16.29 -10.46
C ILE A 138 -11.74 16.52 -9.05
N LEU A 139 -11.79 15.50 -8.18
CA LEU A 139 -11.29 15.58 -6.81
C LEU A 139 -9.76 15.79 -6.73
N ALA A 140 -9.03 15.52 -7.81
CA ALA A 140 -7.60 15.77 -7.93
C ALA A 140 -7.26 17.16 -8.49
N GLY A 141 -8.25 17.92 -8.95
CA GLY A 141 -8.02 19.25 -9.52
C GLY A 141 -7.58 19.25 -10.98
N THR A 142 -7.68 18.14 -11.70
CA THR A 142 -7.13 18.04 -13.07
C THR A 142 -8.05 18.60 -14.15
N LYS A 143 -9.32 18.88 -13.82
CA LYS A 143 -10.29 19.54 -14.72
C LYS A 143 -10.45 21.01 -14.32
N ALA A 144 -10.86 21.85 -15.27
CA ALA A 144 -11.11 23.27 -14.99
C ALA A 144 -12.47 23.50 -14.29
N ARG A 145 -13.52 22.83 -14.77
CA ARG A 145 -14.90 22.98 -14.28
C ARG A 145 -15.60 21.62 -14.11
N THR A 146 -16.60 21.59 -13.24
CA THR A 146 -17.47 20.42 -13.01
C THR A 146 -18.91 20.85 -12.72
N GLN A 147 -19.85 19.92 -12.78
CA GLN A 147 -21.24 20.15 -12.42
C GLN A 147 -21.37 20.51 -10.93
N ARG A 148 -22.22 21.49 -10.60
CA ARG A 148 -22.52 21.96 -9.23
C ARG A 148 -23.04 20.83 -8.35
N ALA A 149 -23.76 19.86 -8.90
CA ALA A 149 -24.19 18.66 -8.18
C ALA A 149 -23.03 17.91 -7.48
N VAL A 150 -21.82 17.90 -8.08
CA VAL A 150 -20.63 17.28 -7.43
C VAL A 150 -20.21 18.06 -6.19
N TYR A 151 -20.34 19.38 -6.23
CA TYR A 151 -20.03 20.26 -5.11
C TYR A 151 -21.08 20.11 -4.01
N ASP A 152 -22.37 20.18 -4.35
CA ASP A 152 -23.46 20.08 -3.39
C ASP A 152 -23.42 18.72 -2.65
N GLU A 153 -23.23 17.62 -3.38
CA GLU A 153 -23.07 16.29 -2.76
C GLU A 153 -21.83 16.18 -1.85
N LEU A 154 -20.76 16.92 -2.16
CA LEU A 154 -19.57 16.93 -1.32
C LEU A 154 -19.80 17.73 -0.02
N VAL A 155 -20.61 18.80 -0.07
CA VAL A 155 -21.07 19.52 1.13
C VAL A 155 -21.94 18.61 1.99
N GLU A 156 -22.88 17.88 1.39
CA GLU A 156 -23.70 16.90 2.12
C GLU A 156 -22.86 15.80 2.80
N LEU A 157 -21.83 15.29 2.12
CA LEU A 157 -20.90 14.33 2.71
C LEU A 157 -20.03 14.91 3.84
N LEU A 158 -19.80 16.23 3.85
CA LEU A 158 -19.17 16.93 4.97
C LEU A 158 -20.15 17.08 6.15
N GLY A 159 -21.46 17.20 5.87
CA GLY A 159 -22.54 17.10 6.86
C GLY A 159 -22.45 15.85 7.73
N GLU A 160 -22.21 14.69 7.11
CA GLU A 160 -22.00 13.44 7.85
C GLU A 160 -20.75 13.45 8.76
N SER A 161 -19.80 14.35 8.48
CA SER A 161 -18.59 14.54 9.27
C SER A 161 -18.73 15.67 10.30
N GLY A 162 -19.95 16.18 10.51
CA GLY A 162 -20.29 17.20 11.50
C GLY A 162 -20.21 18.65 11.02
N VAL A 163 -20.18 18.90 9.71
CA VAL A 163 -20.13 20.26 9.13
C VAL A 163 -21.52 20.65 8.62
N GLY A 164 -22.22 21.54 9.32
CA GLY A 164 -23.65 21.80 9.13
C GLY A 164 -24.03 22.65 7.92
N SER A 165 -23.08 23.33 7.25
CA SER A 165 -23.39 24.14 6.08
C SER A 165 -22.19 24.34 5.14
N GLU A 166 -22.47 24.81 3.91
CA GLU A 166 -21.44 25.25 2.95
C GLU A 166 -20.55 26.37 3.54
N GLY A 167 -21.16 27.37 4.18
CA GLY A 167 -20.45 28.49 4.78
C GLY A 167 -19.50 28.04 5.89
N GLU A 168 -19.96 27.10 6.73
CA GLU A 168 -19.15 26.48 7.78
C GLU A 168 -18.00 25.66 7.18
N ALA A 169 -18.25 24.89 6.13
CA ALA A 169 -17.21 24.11 5.44
C ALA A 169 -16.08 25.00 4.91
N LEU A 170 -16.44 26.12 4.27
CA LEU A 170 -15.47 27.08 3.74
C LEU A 170 -14.71 27.79 4.86
N ALA A 171 -15.39 28.20 5.93
CA ALA A 171 -14.75 28.82 7.10
C ALA A 171 -13.77 27.85 7.76
N LEU A 172 -14.19 26.60 8.00
CA LEU A 172 -13.37 25.56 8.60
C LEU A 172 -12.14 25.23 7.72
N ALA A 173 -12.32 25.14 6.40
CA ALA A 173 -11.22 24.92 5.46
C ALA A 173 -10.19 26.05 5.49
N ARG A 174 -10.62 27.32 5.64
CA ARG A 174 -9.70 28.46 5.78
C ARG A 174 -8.95 28.41 7.10
N VAL A 175 -9.67 28.25 8.22
CA VAL A 175 -9.09 28.19 9.57
C VAL A 175 -8.11 27.02 9.71
N ARG A 176 -8.43 25.86 9.15
CA ARG A 176 -7.60 24.63 9.22
C ARG A 176 -6.68 24.45 8.02
N SER A 177 -6.49 25.46 7.18
CA SER A 177 -5.73 25.33 5.92
C SER A 177 -4.32 24.75 6.12
N ALA A 178 -3.60 25.20 7.15
CA ALA A 178 -2.27 24.67 7.50
C ALA A 178 -2.32 23.20 7.95
N ASP A 179 -3.28 22.83 8.79
CA ASP A 179 -3.49 21.46 9.27
C ASP A 179 -3.87 20.51 8.13
N ILE A 180 -4.75 20.97 7.23
CA ILE A 180 -5.16 20.24 6.02
C ILE A 180 -3.95 20.00 5.12
N ALA A 181 -3.13 21.03 4.88
CA ALA A 181 -1.91 20.91 4.09
C ALA A 181 -0.91 19.93 4.72
N LEU A 182 -0.76 19.96 6.04
CA LEU A 182 0.09 19.01 6.77
C LEU A 182 -0.44 17.57 6.66
N ALA A 183 -1.75 17.38 6.82
CA ALA A 183 -2.39 16.08 6.67
C ALA A 183 -2.27 15.52 5.24
N ALA A 184 -2.39 16.38 4.23
CA ALA A 184 -2.15 16.03 2.84
C ALA A 184 -0.72 15.52 2.62
N ARG A 185 0.29 16.23 3.14
CA ARG A 185 1.70 15.76 3.12
C ARG A 185 1.88 14.43 3.85
N GLY A 186 1.08 14.13 4.86
CA GLY A 186 1.08 12.84 5.57
C GLY A 186 0.57 11.67 4.71
N ARG A 187 -0.17 11.95 3.65
CA ARG A 187 -0.72 10.94 2.72
C ARG A 187 0.24 10.60 1.57
N ASP A 188 1.27 11.41 1.35
CA ASP A 188 2.32 11.15 0.36
C ASP A 188 3.01 9.81 0.60
N PHE A 189 3.38 9.12 -0.47
CA PHE A 189 4.20 7.92 -0.37
C PHE A 189 5.68 8.29 -0.31
N VAL A 190 6.38 7.72 0.67
CA VAL A 190 7.84 7.85 0.83
C VAL A 190 8.51 6.49 0.69
N PRO A 191 9.78 6.43 0.24
CA PRO A 191 10.51 5.18 0.11
C PRO A 191 10.59 4.40 1.44
N ALA A 192 10.31 3.10 1.40
CA ALA A 192 10.32 2.23 2.57
C ALA A 192 11.72 1.72 2.95
N ALA A 193 12.75 2.00 2.14
CA ALA A 193 14.11 1.48 2.31
C ALA A 193 14.70 1.81 3.69
N ARG A 194 14.45 3.03 4.19
CA ARG A 194 14.91 3.45 5.52
C ARG A 194 14.30 2.60 6.65
N LEU A 195 12.99 2.35 6.58
CA LEU A 195 12.29 1.50 7.55
C LEU A 195 12.80 0.05 7.50
N HIS A 196 13.05 -0.46 6.30
CA HIS A 196 13.64 -1.78 6.12
C HIS A 196 15.02 -1.87 6.80
N GLY A 197 15.89 -0.87 6.64
CA GLY A 197 17.18 -0.80 7.32
C GLY A 197 17.06 -0.87 8.84
N LEU A 198 16.14 -0.09 9.42
CA LEU A 198 15.86 -0.13 10.87
C LEU A 198 15.34 -1.51 11.33
N CYS A 199 14.49 -2.16 10.53
CA CYS A 199 14.01 -3.50 10.84
C CYS A 199 15.15 -4.54 10.80
N GLN A 200 16.07 -4.42 9.83
CA GLN A 200 17.26 -5.28 9.76
C GLN A 200 18.15 -5.11 11.00
N LEU A 201 18.40 -3.86 11.41
CA LEU A 201 19.17 -3.55 12.63
C LEU A 201 18.51 -4.17 13.86
N TRP A 202 17.20 -3.97 14.02
CA TRP A 202 16.46 -4.55 15.15
C TRP A 202 16.59 -6.08 15.17
N ARG A 203 16.43 -6.73 14.02
CA ARG A 203 16.55 -8.20 13.90
C ARG A 203 17.95 -8.69 14.24
N ALA A 204 18.98 -7.95 13.83
CA ALA A 204 20.37 -8.27 14.13
C ALA A 204 20.67 -8.14 15.63
N GLN A 205 20.23 -7.04 16.25
CA GLN A 205 20.42 -6.78 17.68
C GLN A 205 19.68 -7.79 18.56
N HIS A 206 18.46 -8.18 18.17
CA HIS A 206 17.64 -9.14 18.91
C HIS A 206 17.86 -10.61 18.50
N ARG A 207 18.76 -10.87 17.53
CA ARG A 207 19.06 -12.20 16.99
C ARG A 207 17.82 -13.03 16.62
N GLU A 208 16.83 -12.37 16.03
CA GLU A 208 15.55 -13.00 15.67
C GLU A 208 15.63 -13.66 14.27
N PRO A 209 15.09 -14.87 14.07
CA PRO A 209 15.18 -15.60 12.79
C PRO A 209 14.29 -14.97 11.69
N SER A 210 13.30 -14.17 12.07
CA SER A 210 12.31 -13.57 11.20
C SER A 210 11.83 -12.23 11.75
N PHE A 211 11.16 -11.43 10.91
CA PHE A 211 10.55 -10.17 11.35
C PHE A 211 9.20 -10.35 12.05
N ARG A 212 8.69 -11.58 12.24
CA ARG A 212 7.33 -11.80 12.77
C ARG A 212 7.15 -11.18 14.15
N ARG A 213 8.11 -11.40 15.06
CA ARG A 213 8.08 -10.84 16.42
C ARG A 213 8.09 -9.31 16.40
N LEU A 214 8.96 -8.71 15.57
CA LEU A 214 8.97 -7.27 15.35
C LEU A 214 7.61 -6.77 14.85
N CYS A 215 7.04 -7.40 13.82
CA CYS A 215 5.79 -6.95 13.22
C CYS A 215 4.62 -7.03 14.21
N LEU A 216 4.57 -8.06 15.07
CA LEU A 216 3.57 -8.15 16.14
C LEU A 216 3.74 -7.02 17.18
N ARG A 217 4.98 -6.68 17.54
CA ARG A 217 5.24 -5.52 18.41
C ARG A 217 4.82 -4.21 17.77
N LEU A 218 5.23 -3.96 16.52
CA LEU A 218 4.84 -2.78 15.76
C LEU A 218 3.32 -2.67 15.65
N GLN A 219 2.62 -3.78 15.40
CA GLN A 219 1.16 -3.81 15.33
C GLN A 219 0.51 -3.36 16.64
N ARG A 220 0.98 -3.87 17.79
CA ARG A 220 0.48 -3.46 19.12
C ARG A 220 0.75 -1.97 19.39
N ARG A 221 1.99 -1.52 19.15
CA ARG A 221 2.41 -0.12 19.36
C ARG A 221 1.70 0.88 18.43
N LEU A 222 1.30 0.45 17.24
CA LEU A 222 0.48 1.25 16.33
C LEU A 222 -0.98 1.29 16.79
N ALA A 223 -1.52 0.16 17.27
CA ALA A 223 -2.87 0.11 17.81
C ALA A 223 -3.04 1.00 19.06
N GLU A 224 -2.03 1.04 19.94
CA GLU A 224 -1.94 1.99 21.08
C GLU A 224 -2.07 3.46 20.63
N ARG A 225 -1.70 3.78 19.39
CA ARG A 225 -1.77 5.12 18.78
C ARG A 225 -2.96 5.28 17.83
N GLY A 226 -3.95 4.38 17.89
CA GLY A 226 -5.13 4.42 17.03
C GLY A 226 -4.88 4.05 15.56
N LEU A 227 -3.69 3.56 15.20
CA LEU A 227 -3.35 3.18 13.84
C LEU A 227 -3.46 1.68 13.65
N ARG A 228 -4.48 1.24 12.92
CA ARG A 228 -4.64 -0.18 12.56
C ARG A 228 -3.85 -0.50 11.30
N GLN A 229 -2.84 -1.35 11.43
CA GLN A 229 -2.09 -1.92 10.30
C GLN A 229 -2.16 -3.43 10.34
N SER A 230 -2.34 -4.05 9.18
CA SER A 230 -2.39 -5.50 9.09
C SER A 230 -0.99 -6.11 9.23
N LEU A 231 -0.91 -7.28 9.88
CA LEU A 231 0.35 -7.99 10.03
C LEU A 231 1.05 -8.30 8.68
N PRO A 232 0.34 -8.72 7.62
CA PRO A 232 0.96 -8.92 6.31
C PRO A 232 1.58 -7.64 5.73
N HIS A 233 0.94 -6.48 5.93
CA HIS A 233 1.46 -5.19 5.47
C HIS A 233 2.76 -4.83 6.19
N LEU A 234 2.78 -4.95 7.53
CA LEU A 234 3.99 -4.72 8.33
C LEU A 234 5.13 -5.67 7.96
N GLN A 235 4.81 -6.95 7.71
CA GLN A 235 5.80 -7.92 7.24
C GLN A 235 6.35 -7.57 5.87
N ALA A 236 5.54 -7.04 4.95
CA ALA A 236 6.01 -6.59 3.64
C ALA A 236 6.96 -5.40 3.74
N ILE A 237 6.71 -4.45 4.66
CA ILE A 237 7.62 -3.34 4.98
C ILE A 237 8.93 -3.89 5.55
N ALA A 238 8.84 -4.70 6.62
CA ALA A 238 10.02 -5.21 7.32
C ALA A 238 10.89 -6.10 6.41
N SER A 239 10.28 -6.85 5.49
CA SER A 239 11.01 -7.68 4.52
C SER A 239 11.52 -6.90 3.30
N GLY A 240 11.26 -5.60 3.17
CA GLY A 240 11.66 -4.79 2.03
C GLY A 240 10.89 -5.10 0.74
N ARG A 241 9.75 -5.80 0.82
CA ARG A 241 8.90 -6.11 -0.34
C ARG A 241 8.06 -4.92 -0.78
N LEU A 242 7.72 -4.04 0.15
CA LEU A 242 6.99 -2.82 -0.14
C LEU A 242 7.97 -1.70 -0.48
N ARG A 243 7.82 -1.07 -1.66
CA ARG A 243 8.72 0.01 -2.12
C ARG A 243 8.44 1.34 -1.45
N ALA A 244 7.17 1.65 -1.18
CA ALA A 244 6.75 2.92 -0.61
C ALA A 244 5.62 2.77 0.41
N VAL A 245 5.61 3.64 1.41
CA VAL A 245 4.65 3.68 2.51
C VAL A 245 4.16 5.11 2.68
N ARG A 246 2.93 5.31 3.15
CA ARG A 246 2.43 6.67 3.48
C ARG A 246 3.35 7.34 4.52
N ARG A 247 3.68 8.61 4.32
CA ARG A 247 4.59 9.39 5.16
C ARG A 247 4.17 9.40 6.63
N SER A 248 2.87 9.55 6.89
CA SER A 248 2.29 9.48 8.25
C SER A 248 2.62 8.15 8.95
N VAL A 249 2.36 7.03 8.28
CA VAL A 249 2.66 5.69 8.81
C VAL A 249 4.17 5.49 8.95
N ALA A 250 4.96 5.94 7.97
CA ALA A 250 6.41 5.81 8.00
C ALA A 250 7.04 6.56 9.20
N ARG A 251 6.58 7.79 9.48
CA ARG A 251 7.06 8.56 10.64
C ARG A 251 6.81 7.85 11.96
N VAL A 252 5.59 7.34 12.17
CA VAL A 252 5.23 6.64 13.41
C VAL A 252 6.00 5.32 13.54
N LEU A 253 6.11 4.55 12.47
CA LEU A 253 6.92 3.32 12.46
C LEU A 253 8.39 3.59 12.76
N GLU A 254 8.96 4.63 12.17
CA GLU A 254 10.35 5.02 12.42
C GLU A 254 10.57 5.41 13.89
N GLN A 255 9.66 6.20 14.48
CA GLN A 255 9.72 6.56 15.89
C GLN A 255 9.66 5.33 16.81
N ILE A 256 8.74 4.41 16.56
CA ILE A 256 8.63 3.17 17.33
C ILE A 256 9.91 2.33 17.18
N LEU A 257 10.40 2.16 15.96
CA LEU A 257 11.60 1.37 15.68
C LEU A 257 12.83 1.93 16.36
N ARG A 258 13.04 3.26 16.31
CA ARG A 258 14.15 3.92 17.02
C ARG A 258 14.03 3.72 18.53
N GLY A 259 12.85 3.94 19.11
CA GLY A 259 12.63 3.69 20.54
C GLY A 259 12.92 2.25 20.97
N GLU A 260 12.54 1.25 20.15
CA GLU A 260 12.86 -0.17 20.42
C GLU A 260 14.36 -0.48 20.28
N LEU A 261 15.08 0.22 19.40
CA LEU A 261 16.53 0.09 19.25
C LEU A 261 17.29 0.75 20.41
N ASP A 262 16.84 1.93 20.84
CA ASP A 262 17.43 2.70 21.94
C ASP A 262 17.21 2.02 23.30
N ALA A 263 16.01 1.46 23.52
CA ALA A 263 15.68 0.71 24.74
C ALA A 263 16.50 -0.57 24.90
N CYS A 264 17.07 -1.10 23.81
CA CYS A 264 17.96 -2.25 23.82
C CYS A 264 19.42 -1.85 24.14
N GLY A 265 19.58 -0.74 24.88
CA GLY A 265 20.78 0.06 25.15
C GLY A 265 21.99 -0.61 25.81
N ASP A 266 22.16 -1.91 25.67
CA ASP A 266 23.35 -2.61 26.14
C ASP A 266 24.32 -2.87 24.97
N ARG A 267 25.02 -1.81 24.55
CA ARG A 267 26.09 -1.86 23.52
C ARG A 267 27.20 -2.87 23.86
N ARG A 268 27.22 -3.43 25.08
CA ARG A 268 28.24 -4.35 25.60
C ARG A 268 27.87 -5.84 25.54
N ARG A 269 26.62 -6.23 25.21
CA ARG A 269 26.23 -7.66 25.11
C ARG A 269 26.34 -8.29 23.73
N VAL A 270 26.95 -7.60 22.77
CA VAL A 270 27.25 -8.17 21.45
C VAL A 270 28.72 -8.62 21.42
N GLU A 271 29.10 -9.56 22.29
CA GLU A 271 30.46 -10.16 22.27
C GLU A 271 30.75 -10.89 20.95
N ARG A 272 29.73 -11.15 20.14
CA ARG A 272 29.87 -11.50 18.73
C ARG A 272 28.82 -10.75 17.90
N PRO A 273 29.21 -9.85 16.98
CA PRO A 273 28.26 -9.32 16.02
C PRO A 273 27.63 -10.49 15.26
N ALA A 274 26.30 -10.54 15.24
CA ALA A 274 25.60 -11.43 14.33
C ALA A 274 26.08 -11.05 12.93
N SER A 275 26.87 -11.90 12.27
CA SER A 275 27.36 -11.55 10.95
C SER A 275 26.15 -11.38 10.04
N VAL A 276 26.14 -10.37 9.18
CA VAL A 276 25.03 -10.17 8.23
C VAL A 276 24.75 -11.45 7.40
N SER A 277 25.75 -12.31 7.25
CA SER A 277 25.63 -13.66 6.65
C SER A 277 24.75 -14.64 7.44
N ASP A 278 24.58 -14.51 8.75
CA ASP A 278 23.74 -15.40 9.56
C ASP A 278 22.27 -15.34 9.18
N PHE A 279 21.81 -14.17 8.74
CA PHE A 279 20.44 -13.97 8.30
C PHE A 279 20.26 -14.22 6.80
N LYS A 280 21.33 -14.41 6.03
CA LYS A 280 21.23 -14.79 4.62
C LYS A 280 20.64 -16.19 4.51
N TRP A 281 19.94 -16.42 3.40
CA TRP A 281 19.46 -17.74 3.05
C TRP A 281 20.61 -18.54 2.45
N VAL A 282 20.88 -19.70 3.02
CA VAL A 282 21.78 -20.71 2.47
C VAL A 282 20.95 -21.87 1.93
N ASP A 283 21.53 -22.64 1.01
CA ASP A 283 20.92 -23.89 0.58
C ASP A 283 20.75 -24.83 1.79
N ALA A 284 19.54 -25.37 1.97
CA ALA A 284 19.28 -26.33 3.02
C ALA A 284 19.96 -27.68 2.76
N GLY A 285 20.33 -27.98 1.50
CA GLY A 285 21.12 -29.15 1.13
C GLY A 285 22.45 -29.24 1.90
N LEU A 286 23.11 -28.10 2.14
CA LEU A 286 24.34 -28.05 2.96
C LEU A 286 24.08 -28.50 4.39
N VAL A 287 22.98 -28.05 5.00
CA VAL A 287 22.61 -28.46 6.37
C VAL A 287 22.22 -29.93 6.41
N ARG A 288 21.54 -30.43 5.37
CA ARG A 288 21.16 -31.84 5.24
C ARG A 288 22.38 -32.75 5.10
N GLY A 289 23.33 -32.41 4.22
CA GLY A 289 24.54 -33.21 4.01
C GLY A 289 25.37 -33.34 5.29
N LEU A 290 25.54 -32.23 6.03
CA LEU A 290 26.17 -32.27 7.35
C LEU A 290 25.37 -33.13 8.35
N ALA A 291 24.04 -33.08 8.30
CA ALA A 291 23.18 -33.89 9.17
C ALA A 291 23.29 -35.38 8.86
N GLU A 292 23.41 -35.75 7.59
CA GLU A 292 23.67 -37.13 7.15
C GLU A 292 25.04 -37.61 7.62
N GLU A 293 26.09 -36.78 7.48
CA GLU A 293 27.42 -37.05 8.04
C GLU A 293 27.40 -37.22 9.57
N TRP A 294 26.61 -36.42 10.27
CA TRP A 294 26.44 -36.57 11.70
C TRP A 294 25.78 -37.90 12.06
N GLN A 295 24.78 -38.30 11.27
CA GLN A 295 23.98 -39.50 11.50
C GLN A 295 24.76 -40.78 11.22
N THR A 296 25.68 -40.79 10.24
CA THR A 296 26.60 -41.92 10.03
C THR A 296 27.56 -42.11 11.21
N ARG A 297 27.96 -41.04 11.89
CA ARG A 297 28.78 -41.08 13.10
C ARG A 297 27.99 -41.48 14.36
N HIS A 298 26.66 -41.44 14.31
CA HIS A 298 25.77 -41.72 15.45
C HIS A 298 24.59 -42.61 15.03
N PRO A 299 24.82 -43.90 14.70
CA PRO A 299 23.80 -44.78 14.13
C PRO A 299 22.60 -45.03 15.06
N GLY A 300 22.74 -44.83 16.38
CA GLY A 300 21.65 -44.93 17.35
C GLY A 300 20.87 -43.63 17.59
N ALA A 301 21.26 -42.52 16.98
CA ALA A 301 20.66 -41.23 17.26
C ALA A 301 19.65 -40.79 16.18
N THR A 302 18.54 -40.23 16.65
CA THR A 302 17.44 -39.76 15.78
C THR A 302 17.70 -38.33 15.29
N ARG A 303 17.15 -37.98 14.12
CA ARG A 303 17.15 -36.60 13.62
C ARG A 303 16.47 -35.61 14.57
N ARG A 304 15.53 -36.08 15.40
CA ARG A 304 14.91 -35.26 16.45
C ARG A 304 15.91 -34.91 17.56
N GLN A 305 16.76 -35.85 17.98
CA GLN A 305 17.84 -35.59 18.94
C GLN A 305 18.85 -34.61 18.36
N LEU A 306 19.24 -34.75 17.08
CA LEU A 306 20.07 -33.75 16.41
C LEU A 306 19.40 -32.36 16.36
N ALA A 307 18.11 -32.28 16.04
CA ALA A 307 17.37 -31.02 16.04
C ALA A 307 17.33 -30.35 17.43
N LEU A 308 17.25 -31.13 18.51
CA LEU A 308 17.29 -30.62 19.89
C LEU A 308 18.68 -30.07 20.23
N ARG A 309 19.76 -30.78 19.88
CA ARG A 309 21.14 -30.31 20.07
C ARG A 309 21.40 -29.03 19.27
N LEU A 310 20.99 -28.99 18.01
CA LEU A 310 21.09 -27.78 17.20
C LEU A 310 20.26 -26.64 17.76
N ALA A 311 19.06 -26.89 18.30
CA ALA A 311 18.28 -25.86 18.97
C ALA A 311 18.99 -25.32 20.23
N GLN A 312 19.78 -26.13 20.93
CA GLN A 312 20.63 -25.66 22.03
C GLN A 312 21.81 -24.85 21.50
N ALA A 313 22.51 -25.32 20.47
CA ALA A 313 23.63 -24.60 19.84
C ALA A 313 23.20 -23.24 19.28
N VAL A 314 22.07 -23.19 18.58
CA VAL A 314 21.48 -21.95 18.05
C VAL A 314 21.10 -20.99 19.19
N ARG A 315 20.58 -21.50 20.31
CA ARG A 315 20.33 -20.71 21.53
C ARG A 315 21.61 -20.21 22.20
N ALA A 316 22.67 -21.03 22.24
CA ALA A 316 23.98 -20.62 22.74
C ALA A 316 24.62 -19.53 21.85
N MET A 317 24.32 -19.56 20.54
CA MET A 317 24.63 -18.47 19.62
C MET A 317 23.70 -17.24 19.78
N GLY A 318 22.75 -17.27 20.71
CA GLY A 318 21.82 -16.19 21.05
C GLY A 318 20.62 -16.05 20.10
N TYR A 319 20.38 -17.00 19.20
CA TYR A 319 19.26 -16.93 18.25
C TYR A 319 18.01 -17.66 18.79
N SER A 320 16.84 -17.10 18.49
CA SER A 320 15.54 -17.68 18.88
C SER A 320 14.99 -18.64 17.81
N MET A 321 15.43 -19.90 17.79
CA MET A 321 14.85 -20.94 16.91
C MET A 321 14.71 -22.29 17.63
N GLY A 322 13.52 -22.88 17.56
CA GLY A 322 13.22 -24.17 18.20
C GLY A 322 13.46 -25.39 17.31
N HIS A 323 13.58 -26.57 17.92
CA HIS A 323 13.84 -27.84 17.23
C HIS A 323 12.79 -28.16 16.15
N ASN A 324 11.50 -27.86 16.38
CA ASN A 324 10.42 -28.04 15.39
C ASN A 324 10.65 -27.24 14.10
N SER A 325 11.37 -26.12 14.16
CA SER A 325 11.72 -25.34 12.97
C SER A 325 12.96 -25.86 12.25
N ILE A 326 13.85 -26.53 12.99
CA ILE A 326 15.13 -27.08 12.51
C ILE A 326 14.93 -28.46 11.89
N GLN A 327 14.11 -29.32 12.48
CA GLN A 327 13.90 -30.70 12.05
C GLN A 327 13.52 -30.83 10.55
N PRO A 328 12.63 -29.98 9.98
CA PRO A 328 12.34 -30.03 8.54
C PRO A 328 13.53 -29.67 7.64
N LEU A 329 14.51 -28.89 8.14
CA LEU A 329 15.75 -28.58 7.42
C LEU A 329 16.64 -29.83 7.33
N LEU A 330 16.77 -30.55 8.45
CA LEU A 330 17.53 -31.81 8.51
C LEU A 330 16.89 -32.91 7.65
N GLY A 331 15.56 -32.92 7.58
CA GLY A 331 14.81 -33.88 6.77
C GLY A 331 14.76 -33.56 5.27
N GLY A 332 15.32 -32.44 4.82
CA GLY A 332 15.30 -32.04 3.40
C GLY A 332 13.95 -31.50 2.89
N TRP A 333 12.97 -31.26 3.77
CA TRP A 333 11.64 -30.77 3.38
C TRP A 333 11.64 -29.29 2.95
N LYS A 334 12.68 -28.55 3.33
CA LYS A 334 12.84 -27.14 3.01
C LYS A 334 14.04 -26.96 2.08
N LYS A 335 13.91 -26.04 1.13
CA LYS A 335 14.97 -25.70 0.15
C LYS A 335 16.00 -24.70 0.69
N ARG A 336 15.69 -23.97 1.77
CA ARG A 336 16.57 -22.91 2.30
C ARG A 336 16.62 -22.93 3.81
N ALA A 337 17.81 -22.70 4.36
CA ALA A 337 18.07 -22.52 5.79
C ALA A 337 18.62 -21.12 6.06
N ARG A 338 18.54 -20.65 7.31
CA ARG A 338 19.27 -19.45 7.73
C ARG A 338 20.75 -19.79 7.96
N GLY A 339 21.64 -18.88 7.60
CA GLY A 339 23.09 -19.06 7.77
C GLY A 339 23.52 -19.47 9.19
N PHE A 340 22.86 -18.95 10.23
CA PHE A 340 23.17 -19.35 11.61
C PHE A 340 22.88 -20.83 11.91
N VAL A 341 21.92 -21.46 11.21
CA VAL A 341 21.62 -22.90 11.38
C VAL A 341 22.75 -23.73 10.79
N HIS A 342 23.22 -23.36 9.61
CA HIS A 342 24.40 -23.98 8.99
C HIS A 342 25.64 -23.83 9.86
N ARG A 343 25.88 -22.63 10.42
CA ARG A 343 27.00 -22.42 11.35
C ARG A 343 26.85 -23.24 12.63
N ALA A 344 25.66 -23.34 13.20
CA ALA A 344 25.41 -24.19 14.35
C ALA A 344 25.71 -25.67 14.05
N MET A 345 25.38 -26.14 12.84
CA MET A 345 25.70 -27.49 12.39
C MET A 345 27.21 -27.74 12.28
N LEU A 346 27.96 -26.81 11.69
CA LEU A 346 29.42 -26.88 11.64
C LEU A 346 30.05 -26.86 13.03
N ALA A 347 29.51 -26.04 13.94
CA ALA A 347 29.99 -25.96 15.31
C ALA A 347 29.76 -27.27 16.09
N GLU A 348 28.63 -27.95 15.84
CA GLU A 348 28.34 -29.26 16.44
C GLU A 348 29.30 -30.35 15.93
N LEU A 349 29.54 -30.43 14.62
CA LEU A 349 30.52 -31.38 14.07
C LEU A 349 31.94 -31.10 14.57
N ALA A 350 32.33 -29.83 14.69
CA ALA A 350 33.63 -29.45 15.24
C ALA A 350 33.74 -29.74 16.75
N ARG A 351 32.65 -29.60 17.51
CA ARG A 351 32.61 -29.98 18.93
C ARG A 351 32.85 -31.48 19.10
N GLU A 352 32.24 -32.29 18.24
CA GLU A 352 32.42 -33.74 18.26
C GLU A 352 33.82 -34.16 17.85
N ALA A 353 34.40 -33.54 16.82
CA ALA A 353 35.78 -33.80 16.43
C ALA A 353 36.77 -33.56 17.59
N ARG A 354 36.50 -32.57 18.46
CA ARG A 354 37.29 -32.30 19.68
C ARG A 354 36.96 -33.20 20.86
N SER A 355 35.79 -33.84 20.87
CA SER A 355 35.31 -34.69 21.96
C SER A 355 35.52 -36.19 21.69
N ALA A 356 35.89 -36.56 20.46
CA ALA A 356 36.22 -37.93 20.11
C ALA A 356 37.53 -38.33 20.81
N PRO A 357 37.59 -39.49 21.50
CA PRO A 357 38.85 -39.98 22.05
C PRO A 357 39.82 -40.16 20.88
N ALA A 358 40.98 -39.50 20.95
CA ALA A 358 42.03 -39.64 19.96
C ALA A 358 42.48 -41.11 19.94
N LYS A 359 41.89 -41.93 19.07
CA LYS A 359 42.36 -43.29 18.84
C LYS A 359 43.71 -43.18 18.15
N CYS A 360 44.77 -43.33 18.95
CA CYS A 360 46.15 -43.44 18.51
C CYS A 360 46.23 -44.50 17.39
N ARG A 361 46.64 -44.10 16.18
CA ARG A 361 46.66 -44.98 14.98
C ARG A 361 47.91 -45.85 14.87
N THR A 362 48.86 -45.76 15.80
CA THR A 362 50.05 -46.59 15.82
C THR A 362 49.78 -47.89 16.56
N ARG A 363 49.84 -49.03 15.85
CA ARG A 363 49.68 -50.41 16.36
C ARG A 363 50.70 -50.82 17.45
N SER A 364 51.60 -49.93 17.86
CA SER A 364 52.72 -50.22 18.80
C SER A 364 52.56 -49.64 20.21
N CYS A 365 51.45 -48.97 20.54
CA CYS A 365 51.25 -48.46 21.90
C CYS A 365 50.77 -49.55 22.86
N VAL A 366 51.70 -50.24 23.51
CA VAL A 366 51.46 -51.02 24.73
C VAL A 366 51.30 -50.03 25.91
N LEU A 367 50.16 -50.08 26.59
CA LEU A 367 49.78 -49.26 27.76
C LEU A 367 50.77 -49.37 28.95
N PRO A 368 50.74 -48.48 29.97
CA PRO A 368 49.97 -47.23 30.13
C PRO A 368 50.83 -46.01 30.56
N ALA A 369 50.68 -44.87 29.89
CA ALA A 369 51.02 -43.58 30.51
C ALA A 369 49.80 -43.09 31.29
N ALA A 370 49.65 -43.60 32.51
CA ALA A 370 48.61 -43.20 33.45
C ALA A 370 48.85 -41.76 33.94
N ARG A 371 48.21 -40.78 33.28
CA ARG A 371 47.51 -39.65 33.94
C ARG A 371 46.75 -38.74 32.98
N ASP A 372 47.09 -38.68 31.69
CA ASP A 372 46.45 -37.73 30.75
C ASP A 372 45.94 -38.35 29.43
N GLY A 373 45.82 -39.67 29.34
CA GLY A 373 45.09 -40.34 28.23
C GLY A 373 45.68 -40.20 26.82
N LEU A 374 46.88 -39.63 26.66
CA LEU A 374 47.58 -39.51 25.37
C LEU A 374 49.04 -39.97 25.50
N CYS A 375 49.57 -40.62 24.47
CA CYS A 375 51.02 -40.89 24.38
C CYS A 375 51.77 -39.61 23.98
N ARG A 376 53.07 -39.52 24.30
CA ARG A 376 53.92 -38.33 24.05
C ARG A 376 53.84 -37.81 22.60
N GLN A 377 53.80 -38.70 21.60
CA GLN A 377 53.63 -38.31 20.19
C GLN A 377 52.24 -37.73 19.88
N CYS A 378 51.17 -38.29 20.45
CA CYS A 378 49.82 -37.75 20.30
C CYS A 378 49.65 -36.41 21.06
N TRP A 379 50.34 -36.24 22.19
CA TRP A 379 50.36 -34.97 22.92
C TRP A 379 51.09 -33.88 22.13
N LEU A 380 52.25 -34.19 21.53
CA LEU A 380 52.98 -33.25 20.67
C LEU A 380 52.16 -32.86 19.44
N ALA A 381 51.50 -33.82 18.77
CA ALA A 381 50.63 -33.53 17.62
C ALA A 381 49.38 -32.70 17.99
N ALA A 382 48.84 -32.86 19.20
CA ALA A 382 47.74 -32.02 19.70
C ALA A 382 48.23 -30.60 20.05
N SER A 383 49.47 -30.48 20.55
CA SER A 383 50.12 -29.21 20.90
C SER A 383 50.47 -28.37 19.67
N ASP A 384 50.80 -29.02 18.55
CA ASP A 384 51.16 -28.37 17.28
C ASP A 384 49.96 -27.75 16.53
N THR A 385 48.74 -27.86 17.06
CA THR A 385 47.53 -27.24 16.47
C THR A 385 47.07 -25.95 17.18
N ALA A 386 47.99 -25.23 17.83
CA ALA A 386 47.80 -23.82 18.18
C ALA A 386 48.16 -22.93 16.96
N PRO A 387 47.33 -21.94 16.56
CA PRO A 387 47.62 -21.13 15.39
C PRO A 387 48.73 -20.11 15.69
N PHE A 388 49.81 -20.15 14.91
CA PHE A 388 50.76 -19.07 14.61
C PHE A 388 51.29 -18.21 15.78
N ALA A 389 52.55 -18.43 16.15
CA ALA A 389 53.43 -17.34 16.55
C ALA A 389 54.87 -17.60 16.04
N ARG A 390 55.27 -16.81 15.03
CA ARG A 390 56.63 -16.41 14.61
C ARG A 390 56.92 -16.66 13.12
N ARG A 391 56.50 -15.69 12.31
CA ARG A 391 57.32 -15.21 11.18
C ARG A 391 57.37 -13.69 11.23
N SER A 392 58.46 -13.16 11.78
CA SER A 392 59.06 -11.92 11.32
C SER A 392 60.43 -11.74 11.96
N SER A 393 61.42 -11.63 11.06
CA SER A 393 62.67 -10.85 11.17
C SER A 393 63.94 -11.69 11.07
N GLY A 394 64.55 -11.66 9.88
CA GLY A 394 65.84 -12.27 9.62
C GLY A 394 66.15 -12.41 8.12
N ALA A 395 66.13 -11.29 7.39
CA ALA A 395 66.82 -11.19 6.11
C ALA A 395 67.52 -9.82 6.05
N LEU A 396 68.66 -9.78 6.74
CA LEU A 396 69.80 -8.93 6.42
C LEU A 396 70.77 -9.82 5.62
N LEU A 397 71.51 -9.20 4.69
CA LEU A 397 72.61 -9.72 3.86
C LEU A 397 72.20 -10.26 2.48
N ALA A 398 72.13 -9.36 1.50
CA ALA A 398 73.15 -9.16 0.44
C ALA A 398 72.58 -8.21 -0.62
#